data_AF-A0A537YLX6-F1
#
_entry.id   AF-A0A537YLX6-F1
#
_cell.length_a   1.000
_cell.length_b   1.000
_cell.length_c   1.000
_cell.angle_alpha   90.00
_cell.angle_beta   90.00
_cell.angle_gamma   90.00
#
_symmetry.space_group_name_H-M   'P 1'
#
loop_
_entity.id
_entity.type
_entity.pdbx_description
1 polymer ?
#
loop_
_entity_poly.entity_id
_entity_poly.type
_entity_poly.pdbx_seq_one_letter_code
_entity_poly.pdbx_strand_id
1 'polypeptide(L)'
;MSGERTAGFSTRPKGCSKCGFGFVFELLDDYYPAPNAAFFVCDKQERVIDAGKGSFELTGLTDEDVIGRPVREVLGLDWIDSGDGGKEADTDGDGVSDPIETSLEWGVRSLGKRVAVNAEGDLPARAVADVFPAYDDDGGLLLVLTPEG
;
A
#
# COMPACT_ATOMS: atom_id res chain seq x y z
N MET A 1 -32.68 2.48 10.11
CA MET A 1 -31.79 3.08 11.12
C MET A 1 -30.52 2.26 11.11
N SER A 2 -29.48 2.78 10.45
CA SER A 2 -28.18 2.11 10.33
C SER A 2 -27.49 2.18 11.67
N GLY A 3 -27.18 1.04 12.30
CA GLY A 3 -26.40 1.02 13.53
C GLY A 3 -24.98 1.51 13.23
N GLU A 4 -24.52 2.52 13.96
CA GLU A 4 -23.14 2.96 13.96
C GLU A 4 -22.22 1.75 14.18
N ARG A 5 -21.45 1.39 13.14
CA ARG A 5 -20.57 0.21 13.13
C ARG A 5 -19.44 0.30 14.16
N THR A 6 -19.24 1.48 14.73
CA THR A 6 -18.25 1.81 15.76
C THR A 6 -18.84 1.87 17.18
N ALA A 7 -20.13 1.62 17.35
CA ALA A 7 -20.78 1.64 18.66
C ALA A 7 -20.15 0.60 19.61
N GLY A 8 -19.44 1.08 20.63
CA GLY A 8 -18.76 0.24 21.63
C GLY A 8 -17.25 0.09 21.43
N PHE A 9 -16.68 0.65 20.37
CA PHE A 9 -15.22 0.80 20.25
C PHE A 9 -14.74 1.99 21.08
N SER A 10 -13.63 1.79 21.79
CA SER A 10 -12.94 2.87 22.49
C SER A 10 -12.49 3.93 21.49
N THR A 11 -12.67 5.21 21.82
CA THR A 11 -12.12 6.35 21.05
C THR A 11 -10.60 6.47 21.19
N ARG A 12 -9.98 5.61 22.01
CA ARG A 12 -8.52 5.54 22.17
C ARG A 12 -7.92 4.85 20.92
N PRO A 13 -6.93 5.48 20.25
CA PRO A 13 -6.22 4.87 19.14
C PRO A 13 -5.68 3.49 19.51
N LYS A 14 -5.84 2.50 18.62
CA LYS A 14 -5.41 1.11 18.81
C LYS A 14 -3.89 0.98 18.62
N GLY A 15 -3.10 1.68 19.44
CA GLY A 15 -1.64 1.55 19.45
C GLY A 15 -1.15 0.40 20.33
N CYS A 16 -0.07 -0.27 19.93
CA CYS A 16 0.68 -1.20 20.78
C CYS A 16 1.01 -0.54 22.14
N SER A 17 0.84 -1.25 23.26
CA SER A 17 1.11 -0.73 24.62
C SER A 17 2.59 -0.44 24.91
N LYS A 18 3.50 -0.77 23.98
CA LYS A 18 4.95 -0.58 24.07
C LYS A 18 5.49 0.50 23.11
N CYS A 19 4.96 0.61 21.88
CA CYS A 19 5.45 1.56 20.87
C CYS A 19 4.38 2.50 20.31
N GLY A 20 3.10 2.38 20.70
CA GLY A 20 2.06 3.36 20.38
C GLY A 20 1.54 3.37 18.94
N PHE A 21 2.19 2.66 18.02
CA PHE A 21 1.83 2.61 16.61
C PHE A 21 0.89 1.43 16.32
N GLY A 22 -0.14 1.67 15.53
CA GLY A 22 -1.09 0.65 15.12
C GLY A 22 -2.03 1.24 14.08
N PHE A 23 -1.87 0.80 12.84
CA PHE A 23 -2.77 1.14 11.74
C PHE A 23 -3.93 0.15 11.70
N VAL A 24 -5.13 0.65 11.46
CA VAL A 24 -6.30 -0.18 11.22
C VAL A 24 -6.69 -0.04 9.77
N PHE A 25 -6.23 -0.97 8.95
CA PHE A 25 -6.75 -1.14 7.59
C PHE A 25 -7.99 -2.02 7.66
N GLU A 26 -9.15 -1.47 7.31
CA GLU A 26 -10.36 -2.30 7.18
C GLU A 26 -10.31 -3.02 5.83
N LEU A 27 -9.80 -4.26 5.86
CA LEU A 27 -10.07 -5.25 4.82
C LEU A 27 -11.56 -5.60 4.93
N LEU A 28 -12.43 -4.71 4.44
CA LEU A 28 -13.90 -4.80 4.48
C LEU A 28 -14.49 -6.12 3.94
N ASP A 29 -13.67 -6.97 3.29
CA ASP A 29 -14.07 -8.27 2.74
C ASP A 29 -12.92 -9.29 2.89
N ASP A 30 -13.24 -10.56 2.67
CA ASP A 30 -12.38 -11.76 2.56
C ASP A 30 -11.14 -11.56 1.66
N TYR A 31 -10.16 -10.79 2.11
CA TYR A 31 -8.88 -10.62 1.43
C TYR A 31 -7.90 -11.68 1.93
N TYR A 32 -7.62 -12.65 1.06
CA TYR A 32 -6.64 -13.72 1.31
C TYR A 32 -5.43 -13.51 0.39
N PRO A 33 -4.39 -12.79 0.86
CA PRO A 33 -3.20 -12.58 0.07
C PRO A 33 -2.48 -13.91 -0.20
N ALA A 34 -1.74 -13.97 -1.30
CA ALA A 34 -0.91 -15.12 -1.61
C ALA A 34 0.11 -15.38 -0.47
N PRO A 35 0.50 -16.64 -0.20
CA PRO A 35 1.42 -16.95 0.91
C PRO A 35 2.80 -16.26 0.82
N ASN A 36 3.22 -15.86 -0.38
CA ASN A 36 4.46 -15.17 -0.69
C ASN A 36 4.26 -13.68 -1.02
N ALA A 37 3.08 -13.12 -0.75
CA ALA A 37 2.84 -11.70 -0.94
C ALA A 37 3.68 -10.87 0.03
N ALA A 38 4.23 -9.76 -0.48
CA ALA A 38 4.92 -8.74 0.29
C ALA A 38 3.95 -7.62 0.67
N PHE A 39 4.12 -7.03 1.85
CA PHE A 39 3.27 -5.96 2.36
C PHE A 39 4.10 -4.72 2.65
N PHE A 40 3.63 -3.56 2.22
CA PHE A 40 4.23 -2.27 2.51
C PHE A 40 3.14 -1.33 3.02
N VAL A 41 3.28 -0.88 4.25
CA VAL A 41 2.41 0.12 4.83
C VAL A 41 3.03 1.48 4.55
N CYS A 42 2.23 2.41 4.03
CA CYS A 42 2.68 3.74 3.65
C CYS A 42 1.80 4.83 4.26
N ASP A 43 2.39 5.99 4.53
CA ASP A 43 1.65 7.19 4.93
C ASP A 43 0.98 7.86 3.73
N LYS A 44 0.23 8.96 3.96
CA LYS A 44 -0.46 9.71 2.90
C LYS A 44 0.48 10.42 1.91
N GLN A 45 1.77 10.47 2.20
CA GLN A 45 2.82 10.95 1.29
C GLN A 45 3.59 9.78 0.68
N GLU A 46 3.01 8.58 0.71
CA GLU A 46 3.54 7.34 0.13
C GLU A 46 4.84 6.84 0.75
N ARG A 47 5.21 7.34 1.93
CA ARG A 47 6.44 6.91 2.59
C ARG A 47 6.20 5.61 3.31
N VAL A 48 7.11 4.64 3.16
CA VAL A 48 7.01 3.36 3.85
C VAL A 48 7.17 3.58 5.36
N ILE A 49 6.23 3.08 6.16
CA ILE A 49 6.24 3.17 7.62
C ILE A 49 6.25 1.80 8.30
N ASP A 50 5.96 0.74 7.54
CA ASP A 50 6.18 -0.65 7.95
C ASP A 50 6.36 -1.53 6.70
N ALA A 51 7.16 -2.58 6.82
CA ALA A 51 7.37 -3.58 5.77
C ALA A 51 7.07 -4.97 6.37
N GLY A 52 6.03 -5.60 5.85
CA GLY A 52 5.58 -6.90 6.34
C GLY A 52 6.36 -8.07 5.75
N LYS A 53 5.97 -9.28 6.16
CA LYS A 53 6.50 -10.54 5.63
C LYS A 53 6.44 -10.57 4.10
N GLY A 54 7.48 -11.11 3.45
CA GLY A 54 7.58 -11.21 2.00
C GLY A 54 8.27 -10.02 1.33
N SER A 55 8.37 -8.87 1.99
CA SER A 55 9.05 -7.67 1.48
C SER A 55 10.50 -7.94 1.13
N PHE A 56 11.28 -8.49 2.05
CA PHE A 56 12.68 -8.86 1.83
C PHE A 56 12.81 -9.96 0.77
N GLU A 57 11.97 -11.00 0.80
CA GLU A 57 12.05 -12.09 -0.16
C GLU A 57 11.73 -11.66 -1.60
N LEU A 58 10.87 -10.65 -1.78
CA LEU A 58 10.52 -10.11 -3.10
C LEU A 58 11.52 -9.06 -3.61
N THR A 59 12.12 -8.29 -2.71
CA THR A 59 12.87 -7.07 -3.10
C THR A 59 14.34 -7.09 -2.73
N GLY A 60 14.75 -7.99 -1.83
CA GLY A 60 16.07 -7.99 -1.20
C GLY A 60 16.31 -6.83 -0.22
N LEU A 61 15.35 -5.92 -0.02
CA LEU A 61 15.47 -4.74 0.80
C LEU A 61 15.08 -5.01 2.25
N THR A 62 15.85 -4.49 3.18
CA THR A 62 15.54 -4.55 4.61
C THR A 62 14.65 -3.37 5.03
N ASP A 63 14.02 -3.46 6.21
CA ASP A 63 13.27 -2.35 6.80
C ASP A 63 14.10 -1.05 6.85
N GLU A 64 15.40 -1.15 7.16
CA GLU A 64 16.32 -0.01 7.23
C GLU A 64 16.52 0.67 5.86
N ASP A 65 16.39 -0.08 4.77
CA ASP A 65 16.55 0.44 3.40
C ASP A 65 15.30 1.19 2.92
N VAL A 66 14.12 0.82 3.43
CA VAL A 66 12.82 1.27 2.88
C VAL A 66 12.10 2.31 3.74
N ILE A 67 12.23 2.23 5.07
CA ILE A 67 11.42 3.04 5.99
C ILE A 67 11.71 4.54 5.82
N GLY A 68 10.64 5.33 5.76
CA GLY A 68 10.65 6.79 5.62
C GLY A 68 10.83 7.31 4.20
N ARG A 69 11.07 6.42 3.22
CA ARG A 69 11.25 6.76 1.80
C ARG A 69 9.97 6.51 1.00
N PRO A 70 9.71 7.25 -0.09
CA PRO A 70 8.57 7.01 -0.97
C PRO A 70 8.62 5.59 -1.57
N VAL A 71 7.52 4.85 -1.48
CA VAL A 71 7.45 3.45 -1.92
C VAL A 71 7.75 3.30 -3.42
N ARG A 72 7.32 4.27 -4.25
CA ARG A 72 7.60 4.29 -5.69
C ARG A 72 9.09 4.29 -6.00
N GLU A 73 9.84 5.10 -5.25
CA GLU A 73 11.28 5.27 -5.46
C GLU A 73 12.05 4.04 -4.99
N VAL A 74 11.71 3.53 -3.81
CA VAL A 74 12.41 2.39 -3.19
C VAL A 74 12.21 1.10 -3.98
N LEU A 75 10.98 0.85 -4.42
CA LEU A 75 10.61 -0.36 -5.13
C LEU A 75 10.77 -0.23 -6.65
N GLY A 76 11.05 0.98 -7.16
CA GLY A 76 11.15 1.25 -8.59
C GLY A 76 9.91 0.77 -9.35
N LEU A 77 8.73 1.12 -8.84
CA LEU A 77 7.45 0.64 -9.37
C LEU A 77 7.23 1.16 -10.80
N ASP A 78 7.06 0.24 -11.73
CA ASP A 78 6.71 0.52 -13.13
C ASP A 78 5.37 -0.15 -13.44
N TRP A 79 4.31 0.65 -13.48
CA TRP A 79 2.94 0.18 -13.61
C TRP A 79 2.63 -0.26 -15.04
N ILE A 80 2.27 -1.54 -15.21
CA ILE A 80 1.82 -2.09 -16.49
C ILE A 80 0.33 -1.80 -16.69
N ASP A 81 -0.45 -1.93 -15.61
CA ASP A 81 -1.85 -1.53 -15.57
C ASP A 81 -1.97 -0.18 -14.85
N SER A 82 -2.52 0.81 -15.55
CA SER A 82 -2.73 2.15 -15.00
C SER A 82 -3.81 2.18 -13.91
N GLY A 83 -3.82 3.25 -13.14
CA GLY A 83 -4.92 3.65 -12.30
C GLY A 83 -6.12 4.12 -13.12
N ASP A 84 -7.28 4.17 -12.46
CA ASP A 84 -8.56 4.57 -13.04
C ASP A 84 -9.01 5.98 -12.57
N GLY A 85 -8.12 6.70 -11.86
CA GLY A 85 -8.41 8.01 -11.26
C GLY A 85 -8.40 9.19 -12.24
N GLY A 86 -7.87 8.99 -13.45
CA GLY A 86 -7.82 10.03 -14.49
C GLY A 86 -6.92 11.22 -14.12
N LYS A 87 -7.03 12.31 -14.87
CA LYS A 87 -6.18 13.50 -14.69
C LYS A 87 -6.28 14.18 -13.32
N GLU A 88 -7.35 13.91 -12.58
CA GLU A 88 -7.55 14.47 -11.24
C GLU A 88 -6.69 13.74 -10.20
N ALA A 89 -6.41 12.45 -10.41
CA ALA A 89 -5.53 11.67 -9.55
C ALA A 89 -4.05 11.70 -9.99
N ASP A 90 -3.74 12.12 -11.23
CA ASP A 90 -2.37 12.28 -11.74
C ASP A 90 -1.64 13.41 -11.00
N THR A 91 -0.97 13.05 -9.92
CA THR A 91 -0.28 13.98 -9.01
C THR A 91 1.15 14.27 -9.43
N ASP A 92 1.80 13.32 -10.12
CA ASP A 92 3.16 13.49 -10.63
C ASP A 92 3.22 14.21 -12.00
N GLY A 93 2.08 14.31 -12.69
CA GLY A 93 1.89 15.09 -13.90
C GLY A 93 2.41 14.40 -15.16
N ASP A 94 2.59 13.07 -15.15
CA ASP A 94 3.07 12.30 -16.30
C ASP A 94 1.97 12.05 -17.36
N GLY A 95 0.72 12.39 -17.04
CA GLY A 95 -0.44 12.27 -17.92
C GLY A 95 -1.24 10.98 -17.74
N VAL A 96 -0.84 10.08 -16.84
CA VAL A 96 -1.48 8.79 -16.57
C VAL A 96 -1.52 8.54 -15.06
N SER A 97 -2.71 8.58 -14.47
CA SER A 97 -2.86 8.22 -13.06
C SER A 97 -2.47 6.77 -12.82
N ASP A 98 -1.68 6.51 -11.79
CA ASP A 98 -1.35 5.15 -11.37
C ASP A 98 -2.28 4.62 -10.25
N PRO A 99 -2.21 3.32 -9.90
CA PRO A 99 -3.02 2.72 -8.85
C PRO A 99 -2.87 3.35 -7.45
N ILE A 100 -1.69 3.80 -7.05
CA ILE A 100 -1.45 4.47 -5.76
C ILE A 100 -2.14 5.83 -5.74
N GLU A 101 -1.92 6.64 -6.77
CA GLU A 101 -2.58 7.92 -6.96
C GLU A 101 -4.10 7.80 -6.90
N THR A 102 -4.64 6.86 -7.67
CA THR A 102 -6.08 6.60 -7.72
C THR A 102 -6.63 6.25 -6.33
N SER A 103 -5.90 5.43 -5.57
CA SER A 103 -6.32 5.00 -4.24
C SER A 103 -6.24 6.11 -3.20
N LEU A 104 -5.20 6.96 -3.25
CA LEU A 104 -5.04 8.08 -2.32
C LEU A 104 -6.04 9.19 -2.60
N GLU A 105 -6.26 9.55 -3.86
CA GLU A 105 -7.18 10.65 -4.23
C GLU A 105 -8.64 10.29 -3.93
N TRP A 106 -9.07 9.08 -4.32
CA TRP A 106 -10.49 8.71 -4.27
C TRP A 106 -10.87 7.88 -3.05
N GLY A 107 -9.91 7.42 -2.25
CA GLY A 107 -10.17 6.50 -1.14
C GLY A 107 -10.73 5.15 -1.59
N VAL A 108 -10.42 4.73 -2.84
CA VAL A 108 -10.87 3.45 -3.42
C VAL A 108 -9.73 2.45 -3.50
N ARG A 109 -10.08 1.15 -3.56
CA ARG A 109 -9.08 0.08 -3.75
C ARG A 109 -8.73 -0.06 -5.22
N SER A 110 -7.46 -0.32 -5.49
CA SER A 110 -6.97 -0.69 -6.82
C SER A 110 -6.45 -2.12 -6.75
N LEU A 111 -7.20 -3.10 -7.27
CA LEU A 111 -6.89 -4.52 -7.13
C LEU A 111 -6.38 -5.14 -8.43
N GLY A 112 -5.51 -6.14 -8.31
CA GLY A 112 -5.06 -6.95 -9.44
C GLY A 112 -4.25 -6.18 -10.49
N LYS A 113 -3.60 -5.08 -10.11
CA LYS A 113 -2.87 -4.20 -11.04
C LYS A 113 -1.47 -4.74 -11.29
N ARG A 114 -1.13 -5.07 -12.54
CA ARG A 114 0.21 -5.58 -12.87
C ARG A 114 1.25 -4.48 -12.76
N VAL A 115 2.39 -4.82 -12.18
CA VAL A 115 3.51 -3.91 -11.94
C VAL A 115 4.84 -4.65 -12.10
N ALA A 116 5.84 -3.96 -12.62
CA ALA A 116 7.23 -4.40 -12.51
C ALA A 116 7.90 -3.68 -11.33
N VAL A 117 8.56 -4.46 -10.48
CA VAL A 117 9.29 -4.00 -9.30
C VAL A 117 10.77 -4.03 -9.64
N ASN A 118 11.42 -2.87 -9.54
CA ASN A 118 12.85 -2.70 -9.77
C ASN A 118 13.50 -2.25 -8.47
N ALA A 119 13.40 -3.09 -7.44
CA ALA A 119 13.97 -2.79 -6.14
C ALA A 119 15.47 -2.54 -6.26
N GLU A 120 15.96 -1.56 -5.50
CA GLU A 120 17.35 -1.10 -5.56
C GLU A 120 18.32 -2.27 -5.28
N GLY A 121 19.01 -2.74 -6.33
CA GLY A 121 20.00 -3.82 -6.22
C GLY A 121 19.53 -5.22 -6.63
N ASP A 122 18.31 -5.37 -7.15
CA ASP A 122 17.76 -6.66 -7.62
C ASP A 122 17.39 -6.65 -9.12
N LEU A 123 17.12 -7.84 -9.67
CA LEU A 123 16.57 -8.00 -11.01
C LEU A 123 15.10 -7.54 -11.04
N PRO A 124 14.66 -6.89 -12.14
CA PRO A 124 13.25 -6.57 -12.34
C PRO A 124 12.36 -7.80 -12.15
N ALA A 125 11.42 -7.72 -11.20
CA ALA A 125 10.46 -8.77 -10.90
C ALA A 125 9.05 -8.32 -11.29
N ARG A 126 8.26 -9.22 -11.88
CA ARG A 126 6.84 -8.93 -12.13
C ARG A 126 6.00 -9.32 -10.94
N ALA A 127 5.02 -8.48 -10.63
CA ALA A 127 4.08 -8.72 -9.54
C ALA A 127 2.68 -8.23 -9.91
N VAL A 128 1.71 -8.75 -9.18
CA VAL A 128 0.35 -8.23 -9.10
C VAL A 128 0.24 -7.41 -7.82
N ALA A 129 -0.18 -6.16 -7.94
CA ALA A 129 -0.38 -5.26 -6.82
C ALA A 129 -1.85 -5.10 -6.46
N ASP A 130 -2.11 -5.10 -5.16
CA ASP A 130 -3.35 -4.62 -4.57
C ASP A 130 -3.05 -3.41 -3.68
N VAL A 131 -3.77 -2.31 -3.88
CA VAL A 131 -3.61 -1.06 -3.12
C VAL A 131 -4.88 -0.81 -2.32
N PHE A 132 -4.72 -0.68 -1.00
CA PHE A 132 -5.80 -0.41 -0.06
C PHE A 132 -5.58 0.92 0.65
N PRO A 133 -6.46 1.91 0.49
CA PRO A 133 -6.34 3.16 1.24
C PRO A 133 -6.66 2.94 2.73
N ALA A 134 -6.01 3.70 3.60
CA ALA A 134 -6.45 3.82 4.98
C ALA A 134 -7.74 4.64 5.06
N TYR A 135 -8.63 4.28 5.98
CA TYR A 135 -9.91 4.98 6.20
C TYR A 135 -9.94 5.80 7.48
N ASP A 136 -8.80 5.93 8.17
CA ASP A 136 -8.65 6.84 9.30
C ASP A 136 -8.25 8.25 8.83
N ASP A 137 -8.20 9.19 9.78
CA ASP A 137 -7.88 10.59 9.51
C ASP A 137 -6.40 10.80 9.12
N ASP A 138 -5.53 9.83 9.41
CA ASP A 138 -4.10 9.89 9.09
C ASP A 138 -3.86 9.61 7.60
N GLY A 139 -4.72 8.79 6.99
CA GLY A 139 -4.66 8.40 5.58
C GLY A 139 -3.51 7.45 5.28
N GLY A 140 -3.07 7.42 4.03
CA GLY A 140 -2.06 6.47 3.57
C GLY A 140 -2.64 5.23 2.94
N LEU A 141 -1.81 4.20 2.79
CA LEU A 141 -2.19 2.99 2.08
C LEU A 141 -1.43 1.75 2.55
N LEU A 142 -2.01 0.60 2.27
CA LEU A 142 -1.35 -0.69 2.26
C LEU A 142 -1.16 -1.12 0.80
N LEU A 143 0.10 -1.31 0.39
CA LEU A 143 0.47 -1.92 -0.87
C LEU A 143 0.80 -3.40 -0.62
N VAL A 144 0.14 -4.29 -1.35
CA VAL A 144 0.42 -5.72 -1.32
C VAL A 144 0.92 -6.14 -2.69
N LEU A 145 2.10 -6.76 -2.75
CA LEU A 145 2.73 -7.23 -3.99
C LEU A 145 2.81 -8.75 -3.97
N THR A 146 2.15 -9.39 -4.94
CA THR A 146 2.23 -10.83 -5.16
C THR A 146 3.12 -11.12 -6.35
N PRO A 147 4.28 -11.80 -6.18
CA PRO A 147 5.17 -12.14 -7.29
C PRO A 147 4.45 -12.99 -8.35
N GLU A 148 4.61 -12.65 -9.63
CA GLU A 148 4.25 -13.52 -10.75
C GLU A 148 5.37 -14.56 -10.94
N GLY A 149 5.05 -15.84 -10.73
CA GLY A 149 6.01 -16.95 -10.84
C GLY A 149 6.45 -17.29 -12.26
#